data_AF-A0A6B0R4M4-F1
#
_entry.id   AF-A0A6B0R4M4-F1
#
_cell.length_a   1.000
_cell.length_b   1.000
_cell.length_c   1.000
_cell.angle_alpha   90.00
_cell.angle_beta   90.00
_cell.angle_gamma   90.00
#
_symmetry.space_group_name_H-M   'P 1'
#
loop_
_entity.id
_entity.type
_entity.pdbx_description
1 polymer ?
#
loop_
_entity_poly.entity_id
_entity_poly.type
_entity_poly.pdbx_seq_one_letter_code
_entity_poly.pdbx_strand_id
1 'polypeptide(L)'
;MAEKLQGPSTNVQPPKRTKITPGSRKTGLEWPEQERAEQLARGAALKWASGIFYRPEQLARLGQYRNREVQRTCSLEARIKSVVQSYLEGVKTGVWQLAQALEAVQGAREALGQARGLLRDMAEAAQTLEPLREQVVEHKQLQALSQLLPRLRAVPAAVAHTQTLIDAQRLLEAYVSLRELEQLQEETCVPLGGLELPVFEGLGPLAEALGQAVEAAAGAAGQLARENPALLVAAVRVAEVDAGCTTSLEQAPRDWRQRCLRALQQGLERVHFGTSLQPGPGELAKWLEALRVALPAELAMAEALVAPCCPPHYKVVQLWAHTLHGGLRRCLQQLLEGPELEEADTFTLLHWVLHVYQGPEMMGSLELGPEADVSDLEPLLTLENIEQLEATFVAKVQAKVAQWLQKALDGEVVEWGREQEPDTDLSGFYHSPLPAIVLQILEENIRVTRIVSVSLEQRVHGMALSELSAFLRRSDPLPTPGPAPGQP
;
A
#
# COMPACT_ATOMS: atom_id res chain seq x y z
N MET A 1 -22.15 -29.87 22.33
CA MET A 1 -22.35 -28.91 23.43
C MET A 1 -23.82 -28.95 23.82
N ALA A 2 -24.10 -29.65 24.90
CA ALA A 2 -25.42 -29.79 25.50
C ALA A 2 -25.55 -28.84 26.69
N GLU A 3 -26.80 -28.62 27.14
CA GLU A 3 -27.28 -27.69 28.19
C GLU A 3 -27.37 -26.22 27.75
N LYS A 4 -28.43 -25.46 28.02
CA LYS A 4 -29.57 -25.57 28.95
C LYS A 4 -30.62 -24.58 28.46
N LEU A 5 -31.91 -24.90 28.57
CA LEU A 5 -32.97 -24.00 29.06
C LEU A 5 -34.30 -24.77 29.06
N GLN A 6 -34.61 -25.32 30.23
CA GLN A 6 -35.93 -25.84 30.61
C GLN A 6 -36.87 -24.68 30.93
N GLY A 7 -38.11 -24.77 30.45
CA GLY A 7 -39.27 -24.05 30.97
C GLY A 7 -40.45 -25.03 31.09
N PRO A 8 -41.23 -25.02 32.19
CA PRO A 8 -42.09 -26.13 32.55
C PRO A 8 -43.46 -26.10 31.88
N SER A 9 -44.01 -27.29 31.69
CA SER A 9 -45.39 -27.57 31.30
C SER A 9 -46.35 -27.16 32.43
N THR A 10 -47.28 -26.24 32.16
CA THR A 10 -48.41 -25.92 33.05
C THR A 10 -49.73 -26.10 32.33
N ASN A 11 -50.34 -27.24 32.62
CA ASN A 11 -51.73 -27.56 32.41
C ASN A 11 -52.62 -26.58 33.21
N VAL A 12 -53.37 -25.71 32.54
CA VAL A 12 -54.32 -24.80 33.18
C VAL A 12 -55.73 -25.11 32.71
N GLN A 13 -56.50 -25.72 33.62
CA GLN A 13 -57.94 -25.94 33.52
C GLN A 13 -58.71 -24.61 33.32
N PRO A 14 -59.87 -24.64 32.64
CA PRO A 14 -60.66 -23.43 32.41
C PRO A 14 -61.27 -22.90 33.71
N PRO A 15 -61.26 -21.57 33.97
CA PRO A 15 -62.00 -21.01 35.09
C PRO A 15 -63.51 -21.06 34.81
N LYS A 16 -64.24 -21.54 35.81
CA LYS A 16 -65.68 -21.76 35.87
C LYS A 16 -66.49 -20.49 35.57
N ARG A 17 -67.51 -20.60 34.71
CA ARG A 17 -68.58 -19.59 34.54
C ARG A 17 -69.25 -19.29 35.89
N THR A 18 -69.00 -18.11 36.45
CA THR A 18 -69.78 -17.57 37.57
C THR A 18 -71.07 -16.94 37.01
N LYS A 19 -72.20 -17.58 37.30
CA LYS A 19 -73.54 -17.03 37.09
C LYS A 19 -73.70 -15.79 37.99
N ILE A 20 -73.90 -14.62 37.39
CA ILE A 20 -74.34 -13.42 38.11
C ILE A 20 -75.86 -13.42 38.12
N THR A 21 -76.46 -13.72 39.27
CA THR A 21 -77.89 -13.54 39.57
C THR A 21 -78.21 -12.04 39.74
N PRO A 22 -79.41 -11.57 39.32
CA PRO A 22 -79.77 -10.16 39.41
C PRO A 22 -80.19 -9.80 40.85
N GLY A 23 -79.35 -9.03 41.53
CA GLY A 23 -79.62 -8.52 42.87
C GLY A 23 -80.40 -7.20 42.84
N SER A 24 -81.66 -7.27 43.29
CA SER A 24 -82.39 -6.29 44.11
C SER A 24 -82.17 -4.79 43.82
N ARG A 25 -83.21 -4.16 43.25
CA ARG A 25 -83.42 -2.71 43.34
C ARG A 25 -83.52 -2.31 44.82
N LYS A 26 -82.52 -1.58 45.34
CA LYS A 26 -82.63 -0.80 46.57
C LYS A 26 -82.86 0.67 46.22
N THR A 27 -84.07 1.12 46.48
CA THR A 27 -84.47 2.51 46.62
C THR A 27 -83.69 3.18 47.76
N GLY A 28 -83.14 4.37 47.52
CA GLY A 28 -82.64 5.28 48.57
C GLY A 28 -81.23 5.03 49.07
N LEU A 29 -80.21 5.25 48.24
CA LEU A 29 -78.85 5.52 48.72
C LEU A 29 -78.74 7.04 48.91
N GLU A 30 -79.03 7.53 50.11
CA GLU A 30 -78.62 8.88 50.50
C GLU A 30 -77.10 8.86 50.66
N TRP A 31 -76.40 9.64 49.85
CA TRP A 31 -74.95 9.67 49.84
C TRP A 31 -74.50 10.35 51.14
N PRO A 32 -73.71 9.71 52.02
CA PRO A 32 -73.23 10.36 53.24
C PRO A 32 -72.36 11.60 52.93
N GLU A 33 -71.74 11.63 51.76
CA GLU A 33 -71.05 12.81 51.23
C GLU A 33 -72.00 13.93 50.79
N GLN A 34 -73.18 13.59 50.28
CA GLN A 34 -74.23 14.55 49.96
C GLN A 34 -74.76 15.20 51.22
N GLU A 35 -74.97 14.44 52.30
CA GLU A 35 -75.41 14.99 53.58
C GLU A 35 -74.35 15.93 54.18
N ARG A 36 -73.07 15.53 54.15
CA ARG A 36 -71.95 16.41 54.58
C ARG A 36 -71.81 17.65 53.70
N ALA A 37 -71.90 17.50 52.38
CA ALA A 37 -71.84 18.63 51.44
C ALA A 37 -73.02 19.58 51.63
N GLU A 38 -74.22 19.05 51.91
CA GLU A 38 -75.41 19.83 52.20
C GLU A 38 -75.28 20.57 53.53
N GLN A 39 -74.76 19.93 54.58
CA GLN A 39 -74.49 20.60 55.86
C GLN A 39 -73.44 21.72 55.71
N LEU A 40 -72.35 21.49 54.96
CA LEU A 40 -71.34 22.50 54.65
C LEU A 40 -71.92 23.64 53.79
N ALA A 41 -72.72 23.32 52.78
CA ALA A 41 -73.38 24.30 51.92
C ALA A 41 -74.39 25.14 52.71
N ARG A 42 -75.19 24.51 53.59
CA ARG A 42 -76.10 25.21 54.52
C ARG A 42 -75.34 26.12 55.46
N GLY A 43 -74.25 25.65 56.06
CA GLY A 43 -73.39 26.46 56.92
C GLY A 43 -72.76 27.66 56.20
N ALA A 44 -72.27 27.46 54.98
CA ALA A 44 -71.73 28.53 54.13
C ALA A 44 -72.82 29.52 53.69
N ALA A 45 -74.00 29.02 53.32
CA ALA A 45 -75.16 29.84 52.95
C ALA A 45 -75.66 30.68 54.13
N LEU A 46 -75.69 30.13 55.35
CA LEU A 46 -76.06 30.85 56.56
C LEU A 46 -75.05 31.97 56.88
N LYS A 47 -73.74 31.69 56.82
CA LYS A 47 -72.70 32.70 57.00
C LYS A 47 -72.83 33.82 55.96
N TRP A 48 -72.97 33.46 54.69
CA TRP A 48 -73.17 34.41 53.60
C TRP A 48 -74.45 35.25 53.78
N ALA A 49 -75.57 34.62 54.14
CA ALA A 49 -76.86 35.28 54.35
C ALA A 49 -76.78 36.28 55.51
N SER A 50 -76.10 35.90 56.61
CA SER A 50 -75.89 36.79 57.76
C SER A 50 -75.05 38.03 57.41
N GLY A 51 -74.11 37.93 56.46
CA GLY A 51 -73.28 39.04 56.00
C GLY A 51 -73.96 39.98 55.00
N ILE A 52 -74.96 39.51 54.25
CA ILE A 52 -75.59 40.28 53.16
C ILE A 52 -76.98 40.80 53.51
N PHE A 53 -77.72 40.09 54.36
CA PHE A 53 -79.07 40.45 54.80
C PHE A 53 -79.07 40.85 56.28
N TYR A 54 -78.19 41.78 56.67
CA TYR A 54 -78.07 42.25 58.06
C TYR A 54 -79.07 43.37 58.40
N ARG A 55 -79.75 43.95 57.39
CA ARG A 55 -80.85 44.90 57.55
C ARG A 55 -82.09 44.49 56.74
N PRO A 56 -83.30 44.76 57.23
CA PRO A 56 -84.54 44.32 56.57
C PRO A 56 -84.72 44.89 55.16
N GLU A 57 -84.22 46.10 54.86
CA GLU A 57 -84.33 46.69 53.52
C GLU A 57 -83.52 45.91 52.46
N GLN A 58 -82.51 45.15 52.87
CA GLN A 58 -81.67 44.34 51.97
C GLN A 58 -82.37 43.07 51.49
N LEU A 59 -83.43 42.62 52.18
CA LEU A 59 -84.28 41.49 51.77
C LEU A 59 -85.04 41.75 50.47
N ALA A 60 -85.20 43.02 50.05
CA ALA A 60 -85.79 43.37 48.75
C ALA A 60 -85.04 42.74 47.57
N ARG A 61 -83.74 42.43 47.72
CA ARG A 61 -82.91 41.77 46.69
C ARG A 61 -82.95 40.23 46.76
N LEU A 62 -83.62 39.64 47.75
CA LEU A 62 -83.67 38.18 47.97
C LEU A 62 -84.29 37.44 46.76
N GLY A 63 -85.32 38.00 46.13
CA GLY A 63 -85.93 37.44 44.92
C GLY A 63 -84.97 37.37 43.74
N GLN A 64 -84.12 38.39 43.57
CA GLN A 64 -83.08 38.43 42.54
C GLN A 64 -81.99 37.39 42.81
N TYR A 65 -81.55 37.23 44.07
CA TYR A 65 -80.60 36.21 44.46
C TYR A 65 -81.15 34.78 44.29
N ARG A 66 -82.40 34.55 44.70
CA ARG A 66 -83.06 33.25 44.50
C ARG A 66 -83.13 32.90 43.01
N ASN A 67 -83.50 33.85 42.16
CA ASN A 67 -83.51 33.63 40.71
C ASN A 67 -82.11 33.34 40.15
N ARG A 68 -81.07 34.04 40.62
CA ARG A 68 -79.68 33.80 40.22
C ARG A 68 -79.18 32.41 40.64
N GLU A 69 -79.49 31.97 41.86
CA GLU A 69 -79.08 30.66 42.35
C GLU A 69 -79.85 29.53 41.65
N VAL A 70 -81.15 29.71 41.36
CA VAL A 70 -81.92 28.77 40.53
C VAL A 70 -81.33 28.67 39.11
N GLN A 71 -80.94 29.79 38.50
CA GLN A 71 -80.27 29.78 37.19
C GLN A 71 -78.90 29.08 37.26
N ARG A 72 -78.14 29.28 38.35
CA ARG A 72 -76.86 28.58 38.59
C ARG A 72 -77.05 27.08 38.75
N THR A 73 -78.02 26.62 39.56
CA THR A 73 -78.30 25.19 39.71
C THR A 73 -78.77 24.58 38.40
N CYS A 74 -79.68 25.22 37.67
CA CYS A 74 -80.11 24.73 36.35
C CYS A 74 -78.95 24.66 35.35
N SER A 75 -78.04 25.64 35.32
CA SER A 75 -76.88 25.62 34.44
C SER A 75 -75.84 24.56 34.84
N LEU A 76 -75.60 24.36 36.15
CA LEU A 76 -74.74 23.29 36.64
C LEU A 76 -75.33 21.92 36.34
N GLU A 77 -76.63 21.72 36.55
CA GLU A 77 -77.31 20.47 36.20
C GLU A 77 -77.27 20.20 34.70
N ALA A 78 -77.55 21.20 33.86
CA ALA A 78 -77.47 21.06 32.41
C ALA A 78 -76.05 20.71 31.97
N ARG A 79 -75.03 21.34 32.57
CA ARG A 79 -73.63 21.06 32.28
C ARG A 79 -73.23 19.65 32.74
N ILE A 80 -73.62 19.22 33.94
CA ILE A 80 -73.36 17.87 34.44
C ILE A 80 -74.06 16.83 33.56
N LYS A 81 -75.33 17.05 33.17
CA LYS A 81 -76.06 16.17 32.27
C LYS A 81 -75.36 16.06 30.92
N SER A 82 -74.96 17.18 30.33
CA SER A 82 -74.22 17.22 29.05
C SER A 82 -72.88 16.50 29.15
N VAL A 83 -72.11 16.74 30.22
CA VAL A 83 -70.81 16.10 30.46
C VAL A 83 -70.96 14.61 30.70
N VAL A 84 -71.91 14.18 31.53
CA VAL A 84 -72.17 12.74 31.78
C VAL A 84 -72.66 12.05 30.51
N GLN A 85 -73.52 12.71 29.73
CA GLN A 85 -74.00 12.17 28.46
C GLN A 85 -72.85 12.05 27.44
N SER A 86 -71.98 13.06 27.31
CA SER A 86 -70.82 12.97 26.43
C SER A 86 -69.82 11.91 26.87
N TYR A 87 -69.59 11.75 28.18
CA TYR A 87 -68.76 10.66 28.71
C TYR A 87 -69.39 9.29 28.45
N LEU A 88 -70.69 9.11 28.68
CA LEU A 88 -71.36 7.83 28.44
C LEU A 88 -71.38 7.45 26.96
N GLU A 89 -71.64 8.42 26.07
CA GLU A 89 -71.55 8.19 24.62
C GLU A 89 -70.11 7.91 24.18
N GLY A 90 -69.12 8.61 24.76
CA GLY A 90 -67.70 8.36 24.54
C GLY A 90 -67.26 6.95 25.00
N VAL A 91 -67.72 6.50 26.16
CA VAL A 91 -67.46 5.14 26.67
C VAL A 91 -68.15 4.10 25.81
N LYS A 92 -69.42 4.33 25.43
CA LYS A 92 -70.18 3.41 24.58
C LYS A 92 -69.54 3.25 23.20
N THR A 93 -69.14 4.36 22.57
CA THR A 93 -68.42 4.34 21.29
C THR A 93 -67.05 3.69 21.43
N GLY A 94 -66.30 3.99 22.50
CA GLY A 94 -65.01 3.36 22.77
C GLY A 94 -65.11 1.85 22.96
N VAL A 95 -66.10 1.35 23.72
CA VAL A 95 -66.34 -0.09 23.90
C VAL A 95 -66.75 -0.75 22.59
N TRP A 96 -67.60 -0.09 21.80
CA TRP A 96 -68.00 -0.60 20.49
C TRP A 96 -66.82 -0.68 19.52
N GLN A 97 -65.97 0.36 19.47
CA GLN A 97 -64.74 0.35 18.66
C GLN A 97 -63.75 -0.72 19.12
N LEU A 98 -63.60 -0.94 20.43
CA LEU A 98 -62.77 -2.03 20.96
C LEU A 98 -63.32 -3.41 20.57
N ALA A 99 -64.63 -3.60 20.59
CA ALA A 99 -65.26 -4.84 20.14
C ALA A 99 -65.01 -5.08 18.64
N GLN A 100 -65.15 -4.05 17.80
CA GLN A 100 -64.83 -4.14 16.37
C GLN A 100 -63.35 -4.40 16.11
N ALA A 101 -62.45 -3.74 16.83
CA ALA A 101 -61.01 -3.96 16.71
C ALA A 101 -60.64 -5.40 17.09
N LEU A 102 -61.28 -5.95 18.13
CA LEU A 102 -61.09 -7.33 18.54
C LEU A 102 -61.58 -8.33 17.46
N GLU A 103 -62.75 -8.11 16.86
CA GLU A 103 -63.22 -8.89 15.72
C GLU A 103 -62.26 -8.80 14.52
N ALA A 104 -61.78 -7.60 14.19
CA ALA A 104 -60.83 -7.40 13.10
C ALA A 104 -59.49 -8.11 13.34
N VAL A 105 -58.96 -8.07 14.56
CA VAL A 105 -57.72 -8.78 14.93
C VAL A 105 -57.93 -10.30 14.91
N GLN A 106 -59.09 -10.79 15.32
CA GLN A 106 -59.43 -12.21 15.21
C GLN A 106 -59.49 -12.65 13.74
N GLY A 107 -60.17 -11.89 12.88
CA GLY A 107 -60.21 -12.15 11.44
C GLY A 107 -58.82 -12.11 10.79
N ALA A 108 -57.97 -11.15 11.16
CA ALA A 108 -56.59 -11.09 10.68
C ALA A 108 -55.76 -12.28 11.14
N ARG A 109 -55.94 -12.74 12.39
CA ARG A 109 -55.26 -13.93 12.92
C ARG A 109 -55.68 -15.20 12.18
N GLU A 110 -56.96 -15.34 11.86
CA GLU A 110 -57.48 -16.46 11.08
C GLU A 110 -56.91 -16.44 9.64
N ALA A 111 -56.91 -15.27 9.00
CA ALA A 111 -56.32 -15.10 7.67
C ALA A 111 -54.81 -15.42 7.65
N LEU A 112 -54.06 -15.00 8.66
CA LEU A 112 -52.64 -15.36 8.81
C LEU A 112 -52.44 -16.86 9.06
N GLY A 113 -53.34 -17.50 9.82
CA GLY A 113 -53.35 -18.95 10.01
C GLY A 113 -53.55 -19.70 8.69
N GLN A 114 -54.50 -19.25 7.88
CA GLN A 114 -54.77 -19.81 6.54
C GLN A 114 -53.57 -19.61 5.60
N ALA A 115 -52.99 -18.40 5.54
CA ALA A 115 -51.82 -18.12 4.72
C ALA A 115 -50.61 -18.99 5.13
N ARG A 116 -50.39 -19.18 6.43
CA ARG A 116 -49.32 -20.07 6.93
C ARG A 116 -49.57 -21.53 6.56
N GLY A 117 -50.82 -21.98 6.57
CA GLY A 117 -51.22 -23.29 6.07
C GLY A 117 -50.86 -23.45 4.58
N LEU A 118 -51.31 -22.53 3.73
CA LEU A 118 -51.02 -22.54 2.30
C LEU A 118 -49.51 -22.51 1.99
N LEU A 119 -48.72 -21.72 2.73
CA LEU A 119 -47.27 -21.69 2.58
C LEU A 119 -46.60 -23.01 2.98
N ARG A 120 -47.11 -23.69 4.01
CA ARG A 120 -46.62 -25.01 4.39
C ARG A 120 -46.97 -26.04 3.33
N ASP A 121 -48.20 -26.04 2.84
CA ASP A 121 -48.65 -26.95 1.79
C ASP A 121 -47.84 -26.71 0.49
N MET A 122 -47.49 -25.46 0.19
CA MET A 122 -46.59 -25.12 -0.91
C MET A 122 -45.15 -25.60 -0.69
N ALA A 123 -44.64 -25.56 0.54
CA ALA A 123 -43.32 -26.09 0.87
C ALA A 123 -43.29 -27.63 0.77
N GLU A 124 -44.34 -28.31 1.24
CA GLU A 124 -44.51 -29.76 1.08
C GLU A 124 -44.63 -30.13 -0.41
N ALA A 125 -45.38 -29.35 -1.21
CA ALA A 125 -45.44 -29.52 -2.66
C ALA A 125 -44.08 -29.25 -3.34
N ALA A 126 -43.29 -28.29 -2.85
CA ALA A 126 -41.96 -28.04 -3.37
C ALA A 126 -40.99 -29.21 -3.09
N GLN A 127 -41.12 -29.86 -1.92
CA GLN A 127 -40.36 -31.07 -1.56
C GLN A 127 -40.78 -32.28 -2.42
N THR A 128 -42.07 -32.48 -2.67
CA THR A 128 -42.51 -33.58 -3.56
C THR A 128 -42.04 -33.39 -5.01
N LEU A 129 -41.84 -32.13 -5.43
CA LEU A 129 -41.30 -31.78 -6.75
C LEU A 129 -39.77 -31.69 -6.80
N GLU A 130 -39.08 -31.83 -5.67
CA GLU A 130 -37.61 -31.80 -5.58
C GLU A 130 -36.93 -32.79 -6.55
N PRO A 131 -37.31 -34.09 -6.63
CA PRO A 131 -36.70 -35.01 -7.59
C PRO A 131 -36.95 -34.61 -9.05
N LEU A 132 -38.09 -34.00 -9.37
CA LEU A 132 -38.35 -33.48 -10.72
C LEU A 132 -37.50 -32.24 -11.02
N ARG A 133 -37.23 -31.39 -10.02
CA ARG A 133 -36.33 -30.24 -10.19
C ARG A 133 -34.90 -30.69 -10.43
N GLU A 134 -34.43 -31.69 -9.69
CA GLU A 134 -33.11 -32.30 -9.90
C GLU A 134 -32.99 -32.86 -11.33
N GLN A 135 -33.97 -33.66 -11.77
CA GLN A 135 -34.00 -34.19 -13.14
C GLN A 135 -34.05 -33.08 -14.21
N VAL A 136 -34.76 -31.97 -13.96
CA VAL A 136 -34.77 -30.81 -14.87
C VAL A 136 -33.42 -30.10 -14.90
N VAL A 137 -32.71 -30.02 -13.77
CA VAL A 137 -31.34 -29.47 -13.72
C VAL A 137 -30.39 -30.37 -14.50
N GLU A 138 -30.40 -31.68 -14.27
CA GLU A 138 -29.60 -32.65 -15.02
C GLU A 138 -29.90 -32.59 -16.52
N HIS A 139 -31.18 -32.51 -16.91
CA HIS A 139 -31.57 -32.39 -18.31
C HIS A 139 -31.05 -31.09 -18.94
N LYS A 140 -31.13 -29.95 -18.23
CA LYS A 140 -30.58 -28.67 -18.70
C LYS A 140 -29.06 -28.73 -18.84
N GLN A 141 -28.37 -29.36 -17.90
CA GLN A 141 -26.91 -29.56 -17.95
C GLN A 141 -26.53 -30.44 -19.15
N LEU A 142 -27.21 -31.57 -19.37
CA LEU A 142 -26.98 -32.45 -20.51
C LEU A 142 -27.30 -31.77 -21.84
N GLN A 143 -28.36 -30.96 -21.90
CA GLN A 143 -28.71 -30.18 -23.08
C GLN A 143 -27.60 -29.15 -23.39
N ALA A 144 -27.13 -28.40 -22.41
CA ALA A 144 -26.03 -27.46 -22.58
C ALA A 144 -24.74 -28.17 -23.01
N LEU A 145 -24.38 -29.28 -22.36
CA LEU A 145 -23.22 -30.10 -22.74
C LEU A 145 -23.34 -30.62 -24.17
N SER A 146 -24.51 -31.06 -24.62
CA SER A 146 -24.70 -31.56 -25.99
C SER A 146 -24.44 -30.48 -27.05
N GLN A 147 -24.77 -29.22 -26.74
CA GLN A 147 -24.54 -28.08 -27.61
C GLN A 147 -23.06 -27.65 -27.60
N LEU A 148 -22.39 -27.73 -26.44
CA LEU A 148 -20.99 -27.34 -26.27
C LEU A 148 -19.99 -28.46 -26.63
N LEU A 149 -20.44 -29.72 -26.72
CA LEU A 149 -19.61 -30.90 -26.97
C LEU A 149 -18.66 -30.77 -28.18
N PRO A 150 -19.09 -30.23 -29.34
CA PRO A 150 -18.20 -30.07 -30.50
C PRO A 150 -17.03 -29.13 -30.21
N ARG A 151 -17.27 -28.04 -29.47
CA ARG A 151 -16.24 -27.08 -29.06
C ARG A 151 -15.33 -27.69 -27.99
N LEU A 152 -15.89 -28.39 -27.01
CA LEU A 152 -15.14 -29.10 -25.97
C LEU A 152 -14.18 -30.15 -26.53
N ARG A 153 -14.58 -30.88 -27.58
CA ARG A 153 -13.70 -31.84 -28.26
C ARG A 153 -12.50 -31.18 -28.96
N ALA A 154 -12.63 -29.92 -29.37
CA ALA A 154 -11.55 -29.18 -30.03
C ALA A 154 -10.57 -28.53 -29.04
N VAL A 155 -10.93 -28.42 -27.75
CA VAL A 155 -10.10 -27.74 -26.73
C VAL A 155 -8.67 -28.31 -26.65
N PRO A 156 -8.42 -29.63 -26.57
CA PRO A 156 -7.05 -30.13 -26.51
C PRO A 156 -6.20 -29.78 -27.74
N ALA A 157 -6.82 -29.78 -28.93
CA ALA A 157 -6.14 -29.39 -30.17
C ALA A 157 -5.86 -27.88 -30.19
N ALA A 158 -6.79 -27.06 -29.69
CA ALA A 158 -6.60 -25.62 -29.55
C ALA A 158 -5.50 -25.28 -28.54
N VAL A 159 -5.44 -25.97 -27.38
CA VAL A 159 -4.37 -25.83 -26.38
C VAL A 159 -2.99 -26.17 -26.97
N ALA A 160 -2.91 -27.24 -27.76
CA ALA A 160 -1.67 -27.58 -28.46
C ALA A 160 -1.29 -26.50 -29.49
N HIS A 161 -2.27 -25.97 -30.23
CA HIS A 161 -2.04 -24.89 -31.20
C HIS A 161 -1.56 -23.60 -30.51
N THR A 162 -2.18 -23.20 -29.40
CA THR A 162 -1.73 -22.04 -28.64
C THR A 162 -0.31 -22.19 -28.11
N GLN A 163 0.07 -23.40 -27.68
CA GLN A 163 1.46 -23.65 -27.28
C GLN A 163 2.42 -23.43 -28.47
N THR A 164 2.08 -23.92 -29.67
CA THR A 164 2.92 -23.67 -30.86
C THR A 164 3.02 -22.19 -31.23
N LEU A 165 1.99 -21.38 -30.96
CA LEU A 165 2.03 -19.93 -31.16
C LEU A 165 2.95 -19.24 -30.15
N ILE A 166 2.96 -19.71 -28.89
CA ILE A 166 3.89 -19.24 -27.84
C ILE A 166 5.33 -19.57 -28.26
N ASP A 167 5.59 -20.81 -28.65
CA ASP A 167 6.92 -21.26 -29.08
C ASP A 167 7.42 -20.48 -30.32
N ALA A 168 6.51 -20.10 -31.22
CA ALA A 168 6.78 -19.26 -32.39
C ALA A 168 6.81 -17.75 -32.09
N GLN A 169 6.73 -17.33 -30.83
CA GLN A 169 6.74 -15.93 -30.38
C GLN A 169 5.58 -15.07 -30.93
N ARG A 170 4.47 -15.69 -31.34
CA ARG A 170 3.25 -14.98 -31.79
C ARG A 170 2.33 -14.66 -30.60
N LEU A 171 2.84 -13.86 -29.67
CA LEU A 171 2.26 -13.64 -28.34
C LEU A 171 0.81 -13.11 -28.38
N LEU A 172 0.49 -12.19 -29.29
CA LEU A 172 -0.87 -11.63 -29.40
C LEU A 172 -1.90 -12.69 -29.82
N GLU A 173 -1.52 -13.55 -30.78
CA GLU A 173 -2.41 -14.60 -31.27
C GLU A 173 -2.58 -15.69 -30.22
N ALA A 174 -1.48 -16.08 -29.55
CA ALA A 174 -1.52 -16.97 -28.40
C ALA A 174 -2.45 -16.44 -27.30
N TYR A 175 -2.39 -15.13 -27.01
CA TYR A 175 -3.28 -14.50 -26.03
C TYR A 175 -4.74 -14.54 -26.45
N VAL A 176 -5.06 -14.17 -27.70
CA VAL A 176 -6.45 -14.23 -28.19
C VAL A 176 -7.01 -15.64 -28.08
N SER A 177 -6.26 -16.65 -28.53
CA SER A 177 -6.69 -18.03 -28.43
C SER A 177 -6.80 -18.53 -26.98
N LEU A 178 -5.92 -18.10 -26.07
CA LEU A 178 -6.06 -18.37 -24.63
C LEU A 178 -7.36 -17.75 -24.08
N ARG A 179 -7.68 -16.51 -24.43
CA ARG A 179 -8.92 -15.83 -24.00
C ARG A 179 -10.17 -16.50 -24.54
N GLU A 180 -10.15 -16.98 -25.78
CA GLU A 180 -11.26 -17.76 -26.35
C GLU A 180 -11.50 -19.07 -25.58
N LEU A 181 -10.42 -19.73 -25.14
CA LEU A 181 -10.49 -20.95 -24.33
C LEU A 181 -10.97 -20.69 -22.90
N GLU A 182 -10.55 -19.59 -22.28
CA GLU A 182 -11.05 -19.16 -20.97
C GLU A 182 -12.52 -18.74 -21.02
N GLN A 183 -12.92 -18.03 -22.07
CA GLN A 183 -14.33 -17.70 -22.30
C GLN A 183 -15.17 -18.97 -22.48
N LEU A 184 -14.64 -19.95 -23.21
CA LEU A 184 -15.25 -21.27 -23.34
C LEU A 184 -15.40 -21.99 -21.98
N GLN A 185 -14.40 -21.89 -21.11
CA GLN A 185 -14.48 -22.42 -19.75
C GLN A 185 -15.61 -21.73 -18.98
N GLU A 186 -15.65 -20.39 -18.96
CA GLU A 186 -16.72 -19.62 -18.29
C GLU A 186 -18.12 -19.96 -18.83
N GLU A 187 -18.27 -20.07 -20.16
CA GLU A 187 -19.51 -20.49 -20.84
C GLU A 187 -19.96 -21.90 -20.43
N THR A 188 -19.03 -22.78 -20.05
CA THR A 188 -19.35 -24.14 -19.57
C THR A 188 -19.63 -24.19 -18.07
N CYS A 189 -18.96 -23.36 -17.26
CA CYS A 189 -19.12 -23.35 -15.81
C CYS A 189 -20.54 -22.93 -15.37
N VAL A 190 -21.11 -21.90 -15.99
CA VAL A 190 -22.45 -21.37 -15.66
C VAL A 190 -23.56 -22.43 -15.81
N PRO A 191 -23.74 -23.09 -16.97
CA PRO A 191 -24.80 -24.09 -17.13
C PRO A 191 -24.55 -25.37 -16.31
N LEU A 192 -23.29 -25.67 -15.95
CA LEU A 192 -22.94 -26.84 -15.17
C LEU A 192 -22.96 -26.61 -13.65
N GLY A 193 -23.33 -25.42 -13.19
CA GLY A 193 -23.39 -25.10 -11.76
C GLY A 193 -22.02 -25.08 -11.08
N GLY A 194 -20.98 -24.66 -11.81
CA GLY A 194 -19.61 -24.53 -11.28
C GLY A 194 -18.76 -25.81 -11.35
N LEU A 195 -19.22 -26.86 -12.05
CA LEU A 195 -18.37 -28.04 -12.29
C LEU A 195 -17.24 -27.70 -13.27
N GLU A 196 -16.01 -27.94 -12.83
CA GLU A 196 -14.82 -27.82 -13.68
C GLU A 196 -14.62 -29.10 -14.48
N LEU A 197 -14.47 -28.97 -15.80
CA LEU A 197 -14.21 -30.09 -16.70
C LEU A 197 -12.70 -30.33 -16.84
N PRO A 198 -12.23 -31.59 -16.81
CA PRO A 198 -10.79 -31.92 -16.89
C PRO A 198 -10.16 -31.51 -18.23
N VAL A 199 -10.99 -31.29 -19.25
CA VAL A 199 -10.55 -30.83 -20.58
C VAL A 199 -9.86 -29.46 -20.52
N PHE A 200 -10.12 -28.66 -19.49
CA PHE A 200 -9.53 -27.33 -19.29
C PHE A 200 -8.31 -27.30 -18.35
N GLU A 201 -7.86 -28.45 -17.82
CA GLU A 201 -6.69 -28.51 -16.92
C GLU A 201 -5.41 -27.92 -17.56
N GLY A 202 -5.29 -27.97 -18.88
CA GLY A 202 -4.17 -27.41 -19.63
C GLY A 202 -4.14 -25.88 -19.71
N LEU A 203 -5.21 -25.17 -19.36
CA LEU A 203 -5.27 -23.71 -19.48
C LEU A 203 -4.36 -22.97 -18.50
N GLY A 204 -4.24 -23.46 -17.26
CA GLY A 204 -3.35 -22.87 -16.25
C GLY A 204 -1.87 -22.89 -16.69
N PRO A 205 -1.31 -24.07 -17.00
CA PRO A 205 0.05 -24.18 -17.53
C PRO A 205 0.29 -23.37 -18.81
N LEU A 206 -0.70 -23.33 -19.71
CA LEU A 206 -0.62 -22.55 -20.95
C LEU A 206 -0.56 -21.04 -20.68
N ALA A 207 -1.39 -20.55 -19.75
CA ALA A 207 -1.36 -19.16 -19.32
C ALA A 207 0.00 -18.80 -18.69
N GLU A 208 0.53 -19.66 -17.83
CA GLU A 208 1.86 -19.44 -17.23
C GLU A 208 2.98 -19.48 -18.28
N ALA A 209 2.92 -20.38 -19.27
CA ALA A 209 3.86 -20.41 -20.39
C ALA A 209 3.83 -19.11 -21.22
N LEU A 210 2.64 -18.57 -21.49
CA LEU A 210 2.50 -17.28 -22.15
C LEU A 210 3.06 -16.13 -21.29
N GLY A 211 2.78 -16.15 -19.98
CA GLY A 211 3.33 -15.19 -19.03
C GLY A 211 4.86 -15.20 -19.01
N GLN A 212 5.48 -16.38 -18.98
CA GLN A 212 6.94 -16.53 -19.06
C GLN A 212 7.50 -16.05 -20.40
N ALA A 213 6.80 -16.28 -21.52
CA ALA A 213 7.21 -15.76 -22.82
C ALA A 213 7.15 -14.22 -22.88
N VAL A 214 6.12 -13.62 -22.26
CA VAL A 214 6.02 -12.15 -22.10
C VAL A 214 7.16 -11.62 -21.23
N GLU A 215 7.46 -12.26 -20.09
CA GLU A 215 8.59 -11.89 -19.23
C GLU A 215 9.94 -12.02 -19.96
N ALA A 216 10.15 -13.09 -20.73
CA ALA A 216 11.37 -13.28 -21.51
C ALA A 216 11.54 -12.19 -22.56
N ALA A 217 10.47 -11.84 -23.29
CA ALA A 217 10.49 -10.76 -24.26
C ALA A 217 10.75 -9.39 -23.59
N ALA A 218 10.10 -9.12 -22.45
CA ALA A 218 10.33 -7.91 -21.68
C ALA A 218 11.78 -7.84 -21.14
N GLY A 219 12.33 -8.94 -20.64
CA GLY A 219 13.72 -9.01 -20.20
C GLY A 219 14.74 -8.79 -21.33
N ALA A 220 14.36 -9.08 -22.58
CA ALA A 220 15.17 -8.82 -23.77
C ALA A 220 14.82 -7.48 -24.45
N ALA A 221 14.11 -6.55 -23.78
CA ALA A 221 13.58 -5.34 -24.40
C ALA A 221 14.63 -4.49 -25.13
N GLY A 222 15.84 -4.33 -24.59
CA GLY A 222 16.89 -3.57 -25.27
C GLY A 222 17.34 -4.20 -26.59
N GLN A 223 17.42 -5.53 -26.67
CA GLN A 223 17.75 -6.23 -27.91
C GLN A 223 16.55 -6.21 -28.88
N LEU A 224 15.35 -6.53 -28.39
CA LEU A 224 14.15 -6.59 -29.20
C LEU A 224 13.76 -5.23 -29.77
N ALA A 225 13.96 -4.13 -29.04
CA ALA A 225 13.71 -2.79 -29.57
C ALA A 225 14.57 -2.47 -30.81
N ARG A 226 15.77 -3.08 -30.91
CA ARG A 226 16.68 -2.93 -32.07
C ARG A 226 16.35 -3.90 -33.20
N GLU A 227 16.08 -5.16 -32.87
CA GLU A 227 15.97 -6.26 -33.85
C GLU A 227 14.53 -6.55 -34.28
N ASN A 228 13.59 -6.52 -33.34
CA ASN A 228 12.17 -6.86 -33.57
C ASN A 228 11.24 -6.12 -32.60
N PRO A 229 11.00 -4.81 -32.81
CA PRO A 229 10.19 -4.00 -31.91
C PRO A 229 8.72 -4.47 -31.85
N ALA A 230 8.24 -5.14 -32.90
CA ALA A 230 6.89 -5.69 -32.95
C ALA A 230 6.66 -6.77 -31.87
N LEU A 231 7.67 -7.59 -31.57
CA LEU A 231 7.58 -8.60 -30.52
C LEU A 231 7.52 -7.97 -29.13
N LEU A 232 8.32 -6.92 -28.88
CA LEU A 232 8.30 -6.18 -27.62
C LEU A 232 6.93 -5.52 -27.41
N VAL A 233 6.41 -4.83 -28.43
CA VAL A 233 5.07 -4.24 -28.39
C VAL A 233 4.01 -5.31 -28.14
N ALA A 234 4.11 -6.47 -28.80
CA ALA A 234 3.20 -7.59 -28.58
C ALA A 234 3.21 -8.05 -27.11
N ALA A 235 4.39 -8.25 -26.52
CA ALA A 235 4.53 -8.68 -25.13
C ALA A 235 3.93 -7.65 -24.15
N VAL A 236 4.28 -6.37 -24.29
CA VAL A 236 3.77 -5.29 -23.42
C VAL A 236 2.26 -5.15 -23.55
N ARG A 237 1.74 -5.28 -24.77
CA ARG A 237 0.30 -5.17 -25.03
C ARG A 237 -0.48 -6.35 -24.43
N VAL A 238 0.05 -7.57 -24.49
CA VAL A 238 -0.54 -8.72 -23.79
C VAL A 238 -0.58 -8.46 -22.28
N ALA A 239 0.52 -7.97 -21.69
CA ALA A 239 0.59 -7.66 -20.26
C ALA A 239 -0.41 -6.57 -19.83
N GLU A 240 -0.62 -5.54 -20.66
CA GLU A 240 -1.58 -4.47 -20.38
C GLU A 240 -3.03 -4.90 -20.53
N VAL A 241 -3.35 -5.65 -21.59
CA VAL A 241 -4.72 -6.12 -21.82
C VAL A 241 -5.15 -7.08 -20.71
N ASP A 242 -4.26 -7.98 -20.29
CA ASP A 242 -4.54 -8.92 -19.20
C ASP A 242 -4.78 -8.21 -17.86
N ALA A 243 -4.04 -7.14 -17.56
CA ALA A 243 -4.24 -6.35 -16.34
C ALA A 243 -5.63 -5.69 -16.26
N GLY A 244 -6.30 -5.47 -17.40
CA GLY A 244 -7.67 -4.96 -17.47
C GLY A 244 -8.74 -6.06 -17.46
N CYS A 245 -8.35 -7.33 -17.57
CA CYS A 245 -9.29 -8.45 -17.59
C CYS A 245 -9.57 -8.95 -16.17
N THR A 246 -10.81 -8.78 -15.71
CA THR A 246 -11.33 -9.52 -14.55
C THR A 246 -11.96 -10.82 -15.06
N THR A 247 -11.29 -11.96 -14.88
CA THR A 247 -11.95 -13.27 -15.11
C THR A 247 -13.08 -13.42 -14.09
N SER A 248 -14.25 -13.87 -14.55
CA SER A 248 -15.44 -14.02 -13.68
C SER A 248 -15.32 -15.22 -12.75
N LEU A 249 -14.47 -16.18 -13.12
CA LEU A 249 -13.99 -17.25 -12.26
C LEU A 249 -12.91 -16.69 -11.34
N GLU A 250 -12.93 -17.07 -10.06
CA GLU A 250 -11.99 -16.69 -8.99
C GLU A 250 -10.53 -17.16 -9.26
N GLN A 251 -9.98 -16.88 -10.43
CA GLN A 251 -8.59 -17.12 -10.76
C GLN A 251 -7.74 -16.07 -10.05
N ALA A 252 -6.60 -16.51 -9.50
CA ALA A 252 -5.65 -15.61 -8.88
C ALA A 252 -5.19 -14.53 -9.90
N PRO A 253 -5.01 -13.28 -9.48
CA PRO A 253 -4.48 -12.24 -10.35
C PRO A 253 -3.12 -12.69 -10.89
N ARG A 254 -2.98 -12.69 -12.22
CA ARG A 254 -1.76 -13.16 -12.89
C ARG A 254 -0.62 -12.15 -12.81
N ASP A 255 -0.95 -10.88 -12.56
CA ASP A 255 -0.03 -9.77 -12.40
C ASP A 255 0.98 -9.62 -13.55
N TRP A 256 0.59 -9.98 -14.78
CA TRP A 256 1.48 -9.96 -15.95
C TRP A 256 2.08 -8.59 -16.22
N ARG A 257 1.36 -7.51 -15.96
CA ARG A 257 1.90 -6.15 -15.99
C ARG A 257 3.07 -5.96 -15.01
N GLN A 258 2.92 -6.38 -13.76
CA GLN A 258 3.97 -6.23 -12.75
C GLN A 258 5.15 -7.15 -13.05
N ARG A 259 4.88 -8.37 -13.49
CA ARG A 259 5.88 -9.34 -13.95
C ARG A 259 6.67 -8.79 -15.14
N CYS A 260 6.00 -8.21 -16.13
CA CYS A 260 6.61 -7.54 -17.28
C CYS A 260 7.51 -6.38 -16.83
N LEU A 261 7.03 -5.46 -15.99
CA LEU A 261 7.84 -4.35 -15.46
C LEU A 261 9.08 -4.85 -14.71
N ARG A 262 8.92 -5.88 -13.87
CA ARG A 262 10.03 -6.50 -13.15
C ARG A 262 11.03 -7.16 -14.11
N ALA A 263 10.53 -7.83 -15.15
CA ALA A 263 11.37 -8.48 -16.15
C ALA A 263 12.18 -7.46 -16.95
N LEU A 264 11.61 -6.31 -17.31
CA LEU A 264 12.34 -5.19 -17.93
C LEU A 264 13.55 -4.78 -17.07
N GLN A 265 13.32 -4.57 -15.76
CA GLN A 265 14.38 -4.19 -14.82
C GLN A 265 15.45 -5.27 -14.68
N GLN A 266 15.04 -6.52 -14.45
CA GLN A 266 15.96 -7.64 -14.27
C GLN A 266 16.76 -7.95 -15.54
N GLY A 267 16.16 -7.79 -16.72
CA GLY A 267 16.86 -7.92 -18.00
C GLY A 267 18.01 -6.93 -18.08
N LEU A 268 17.73 -5.66 -17.78
CA LEU A 268 18.72 -4.59 -17.77
C LEU A 268 19.82 -4.82 -16.72
N GLU A 269 19.47 -5.21 -15.48
CA GLU A 269 20.44 -5.54 -14.44
C GLU A 269 21.34 -6.71 -14.86
N ARG A 270 20.81 -7.75 -15.51
CA ARG A 270 21.61 -8.90 -15.97
C ARG A 270 22.62 -8.51 -17.06
N VAL A 271 22.24 -7.61 -17.96
CA VAL A 271 23.10 -7.18 -19.07
C VAL A 271 24.30 -6.35 -18.59
N HIS A 272 24.09 -5.45 -17.62
CA HIS A 272 25.15 -4.52 -17.19
C HIS A 272 25.83 -4.90 -15.87
N PHE A 273 25.14 -5.62 -14.97
CA PHE A 273 25.58 -5.87 -13.60
C PHE A 273 25.53 -7.35 -13.20
N GLY A 274 25.50 -8.26 -14.18
CA GLY A 274 25.62 -9.71 -13.92
C GLY A 274 26.92 -10.05 -13.18
N THR A 275 26.91 -11.12 -12.38
CA THR A 275 28.05 -11.52 -11.52
C THR A 275 29.36 -11.76 -12.28
N SER A 276 29.33 -12.11 -13.56
CA SER A 276 30.52 -12.27 -14.41
C SER A 276 31.12 -10.96 -14.91
N LEU A 277 30.43 -9.83 -14.73
CA LEU A 277 30.82 -8.50 -15.22
C LEU A 277 31.41 -7.62 -14.11
N GLN A 278 31.60 -8.14 -12.89
CA GLN A 278 32.25 -7.41 -11.81
C GLN A 278 33.76 -7.28 -12.07
N PRO A 279 34.38 -6.15 -11.69
CA PRO A 279 35.79 -5.93 -11.97
C PRO A 279 36.68 -6.91 -11.19
N GLY A 280 37.63 -7.54 -11.88
CA GLY A 280 38.75 -8.23 -11.24
C GLY A 280 39.73 -7.25 -10.57
N PRO A 281 40.69 -7.75 -9.77
CA PRO A 281 41.71 -6.91 -9.15
C PRO A 281 42.50 -6.14 -10.22
N GLY A 282 42.60 -4.80 -10.10
CA GLY A 282 43.28 -3.92 -11.05
C GLY A 282 42.54 -3.65 -12.36
N GLU A 283 41.29 -4.12 -12.50
CA GLU A 283 40.45 -3.90 -13.69
C GLU A 283 39.35 -2.84 -13.48
N LEU A 284 39.28 -2.25 -12.28
CA LEU A 284 38.27 -1.26 -11.90
C LEU A 284 38.22 -0.08 -12.86
N ALA A 285 39.38 0.46 -13.26
CA ALA A 285 39.44 1.58 -14.20
C ALA A 285 38.83 1.22 -15.57
N LYS A 286 39.11 0.03 -16.09
CA LYS A 286 38.56 -0.44 -17.38
C LYS A 286 37.05 -0.67 -17.28
N TRP A 287 36.59 -1.22 -16.15
CA TRP A 287 35.19 -1.47 -15.90
C TRP A 287 34.38 -0.17 -15.78
N LEU A 288 34.87 0.81 -15.02
CA LEU A 288 34.26 2.13 -14.90
C LEU A 288 34.23 2.89 -16.24
N GLU A 289 35.28 2.73 -17.05
CA GLU A 289 35.33 3.32 -18.39
C GLU A 289 34.32 2.66 -19.35
N ALA A 290 34.18 1.33 -19.29
CA ALA A 290 33.16 0.63 -20.06
C ALA A 290 31.74 1.09 -19.68
N LEU A 291 31.48 1.30 -18.38
CA LEU A 291 30.19 1.83 -17.89
C LEU A 291 29.95 3.28 -18.32
N ARG A 292 30.99 4.13 -18.30
CA ARG A 292 30.90 5.53 -18.75
C ARG A 292 30.37 5.64 -20.18
N VAL A 293 30.76 4.70 -21.05
CA VAL A 293 30.28 4.63 -22.44
C VAL A 293 28.93 3.92 -22.55
N ALA A 294 28.76 2.80 -21.84
CA ALA A 294 27.60 1.94 -22.01
C ALA A 294 26.30 2.52 -21.42
N LEU A 295 26.35 3.13 -20.23
CA LEU A 295 25.13 3.57 -19.54
C LEU A 295 24.39 4.72 -20.25
N PRO A 296 25.06 5.80 -20.70
CA PRO A 296 24.37 6.87 -21.45
C PRO A 296 23.85 6.37 -22.79
N ALA A 297 24.61 5.51 -23.49
CA ALA A 297 24.19 4.92 -24.75
C ALA A 297 22.94 4.03 -24.58
N GLU A 298 22.86 3.28 -23.48
CA GLU A 298 21.69 2.44 -23.17
C GLU A 298 20.46 3.30 -22.82
N LEU A 299 20.65 4.42 -22.11
CA LEU A 299 19.56 5.37 -21.84
C LEU A 299 19.06 6.07 -23.11
N ALA A 300 19.97 6.55 -23.95
CA ALA A 300 19.61 7.13 -25.25
C ALA A 300 18.88 6.11 -26.13
N MET A 301 19.28 4.84 -26.09
CA MET A 301 18.57 3.77 -26.79
C MET A 301 17.20 3.49 -26.19
N ALA A 302 17.09 3.49 -24.86
CA ALA A 302 15.81 3.33 -24.18
C ALA A 302 14.82 4.44 -24.56
N GLU A 303 15.28 5.69 -24.62
CA GLU A 303 14.49 6.84 -25.06
C GLU A 303 14.09 6.73 -26.54
N ALA A 304 15.02 6.37 -27.42
CA ALA A 304 14.78 6.31 -28.85
C ALA A 304 13.96 5.10 -29.33
N LEU A 305 14.16 3.92 -28.73
CA LEU A 305 13.66 2.64 -29.25
C LEU A 305 12.72 1.90 -28.29
N VAL A 306 12.99 1.91 -26.99
CA VAL A 306 12.18 1.15 -26.01
C VAL A 306 10.94 1.96 -25.59
N ALA A 307 11.08 3.25 -25.34
CA ALA A 307 9.98 4.11 -24.91
C ALA A 307 8.80 4.14 -25.90
N PRO A 308 9.00 4.18 -27.23
CA PRO A 308 7.89 4.08 -28.20
C PRO A 308 7.17 2.74 -28.20
N CYS A 309 7.81 1.67 -27.73
CA CYS A 309 7.22 0.33 -27.67
C CYS A 309 6.31 0.13 -26.45
N CYS A 310 6.39 1.01 -25.46
CA CYS A 310 5.74 0.89 -24.16
C CYS A 310 4.70 2.00 -23.94
N PRO A 311 3.69 1.77 -23.09
CA PRO A 311 2.76 2.81 -22.68
C PRO A 311 3.47 3.97 -21.95
N PRO A 312 3.03 5.23 -22.12
CA PRO A 312 3.70 6.40 -21.52
C PRO A 312 3.69 6.37 -19.99
N HIS A 313 2.66 5.76 -19.40
CA HIS A 313 2.53 5.68 -17.95
C HIS A 313 3.51 4.68 -17.29
N TYR A 314 4.24 3.88 -18.08
CA TYR A 314 5.35 3.06 -17.55
C TYR A 314 6.58 3.90 -17.21
N LYS A 315 6.72 5.10 -17.80
CA LYS A 315 7.89 5.97 -17.64
C LYS A 315 9.20 5.19 -17.80
N VAL A 316 9.33 4.52 -18.95
CA VAL A 316 10.39 3.53 -19.20
C VAL A 316 11.78 4.12 -19.06
N VAL A 317 12.00 5.35 -19.52
CA VAL A 317 13.30 6.03 -19.42
C VAL A 317 13.68 6.25 -17.95
N GLN A 318 12.73 6.72 -17.14
CA GLN A 318 12.90 6.85 -15.69
C GLN A 318 13.18 5.49 -15.04
N LEU A 319 12.42 4.46 -15.40
CA LEU A 319 12.61 3.09 -14.90
C LEU A 319 14.02 2.58 -15.23
N TRP A 320 14.51 2.82 -16.44
CA TRP A 320 15.86 2.46 -16.88
C TRP A 320 16.92 3.19 -16.05
N ALA A 321 16.82 4.52 -15.95
CA ALA A 321 17.78 5.33 -15.20
C ALA A 321 17.88 4.89 -13.73
N HIS A 322 16.73 4.65 -13.08
CA HIS A 322 16.69 4.20 -11.69
C HIS A 322 17.26 2.78 -11.52
N THR A 323 17.00 1.89 -12.48
CA THR A 323 17.51 0.51 -12.45
C THR A 323 19.02 0.48 -12.67
N LEU A 324 19.53 1.26 -13.62
CA LEU A 324 20.97 1.37 -13.88
C LEU A 324 21.71 1.98 -12.68
N HIS A 325 21.17 3.07 -12.13
CA HIS A 325 21.72 3.71 -10.94
C HIS A 325 21.73 2.75 -9.74
N GLY A 326 20.59 2.09 -9.46
CA GLY A 326 20.47 1.16 -8.34
C GLY A 326 21.37 -0.07 -8.48
N GLY A 327 21.48 -0.63 -9.69
CA GLY A 327 22.40 -1.73 -10.00
C GLY A 327 23.86 -1.34 -9.78
N LEU A 328 24.27 -0.18 -10.31
CA LEU A 328 25.62 0.36 -10.12
C LEU A 328 25.96 0.57 -8.65
N ARG A 329 25.05 1.19 -7.89
CA ARG A 329 25.22 1.39 -6.44
C ARG A 329 25.44 0.07 -5.71
N ARG A 330 24.65 -0.95 -6.02
CA ARG A 330 24.77 -2.29 -5.43
C ARG A 330 26.13 -2.92 -5.75
N CYS A 331 26.60 -2.81 -6.99
CA CYS A 331 27.93 -3.29 -7.39
C CYS A 331 29.05 -2.55 -6.67
N LEU A 332 28.95 -1.22 -6.53
CA LEU A 332 29.95 -0.43 -5.80
C LEU A 332 29.96 -0.77 -4.30
N GLN A 333 28.80 -1.01 -3.68
CA GLN A 333 28.73 -1.46 -2.29
C GLN A 333 29.41 -2.82 -2.09
N GLN A 334 29.13 -3.79 -2.96
CA GLN A 334 29.78 -5.10 -2.93
C GLN A 334 31.29 -5.00 -3.13
N LEU A 335 31.74 -4.05 -3.95
CA LEU A 335 33.15 -3.77 -4.18
C LEU A 335 33.84 -3.20 -2.94
N LEU A 336 33.15 -2.36 -2.17
CA LEU A 336 33.65 -1.80 -0.90
C LEU A 336 33.65 -2.79 0.25
N GLU A 337 32.73 -3.76 0.26
CA GLU A 337 32.72 -4.88 1.21
C GLU A 337 33.81 -5.93 0.92
N GLY A 338 34.41 -5.86 -0.28
CA GLY A 338 35.44 -6.76 -0.76
C GLY A 338 36.85 -6.46 -0.23
N PRO A 339 37.91 -6.95 -0.91
CA PRO A 339 39.29 -6.66 -0.53
C PRO A 339 39.60 -5.16 -0.66
N GLU A 340 40.53 -4.67 0.16
CA GLU A 340 40.95 -3.26 0.10
C GLU A 340 41.47 -2.88 -1.29
N LEU A 341 40.89 -1.81 -1.84
CA LEU A 341 41.27 -1.27 -3.15
C LEU A 341 42.70 -0.74 -3.15
N GLU A 342 43.44 -0.94 -4.25
CA GLU A 342 44.75 -0.32 -4.42
C GLU A 342 44.64 1.21 -4.49
N GLU A 343 45.76 1.92 -4.30
CA GLU A 343 45.78 3.39 -4.35
C GLU A 343 45.22 3.95 -5.66
N ALA A 344 45.65 3.36 -6.79
CA ALA A 344 45.20 3.78 -8.13
C ALA A 344 43.69 3.53 -8.34
N ASP A 345 43.19 2.38 -7.88
CA ASP A 345 41.77 2.05 -7.95
C ASP A 345 40.92 2.94 -7.02
N THR A 346 41.44 3.24 -5.82
CA THR A 346 40.79 4.14 -4.85
C THR A 346 40.66 5.56 -5.41
N PHE A 347 41.74 6.08 -6.01
CA PHE A 347 41.75 7.38 -6.67
C PHE A 347 40.78 7.42 -7.84
N THR A 348 40.83 6.39 -8.70
CA THR A 348 39.98 6.29 -9.89
C THR A 348 38.51 6.26 -9.48
N LEU A 349 38.16 5.46 -8.46
CA LEU A 349 36.79 5.37 -7.97
C LEU A 349 36.29 6.71 -7.38
N LEU A 350 37.09 7.35 -6.52
CA LEU A 350 36.72 8.65 -5.93
C LEU A 350 36.52 9.72 -7.01
N HIS A 351 37.46 9.84 -7.95
CA HIS A 351 37.34 10.77 -9.08
C HIS A 351 36.08 10.50 -9.90
N TRP A 352 35.83 9.22 -10.23
CA TRP A 352 34.73 8.83 -11.09
C TRP A 352 33.37 9.11 -10.46
N VAL A 353 33.18 8.76 -9.18
CA VAL A 353 31.90 8.96 -8.48
C VAL A 353 31.60 10.45 -8.28
N LEU A 354 32.63 11.26 -7.97
CA LEU A 354 32.44 12.68 -7.67
C LEU A 354 32.30 13.56 -8.92
N HIS A 355 33.03 13.27 -10.00
CA HIS A 355 33.11 14.16 -11.17
C HIS A 355 32.58 13.56 -12.46
N VAL A 356 32.78 12.26 -12.69
CA VAL A 356 32.45 11.63 -13.98
C VAL A 356 30.99 11.20 -14.01
N TYR A 357 30.46 10.63 -12.93
CA TYR A 357 29.10 10.08 -12.88
C TYR A 357 28.01 11.14 -13.13
N GLN A 358 28.07 12.25 -12.39
CA GLN A 358 27.15 13.39 -12.56
C GLN A 358 27.62 14.37 -13.65
N GLY A 359 28.76 14.10 -14.29
CA GLY A 359 29.34 14.96 -15.30
C GLY A 359 28.58 14.92 -16.63
N PRO A 360 28.91 15.87 -17.54
CA PRO A 360 28.29 15.95 -18.87
C PRO A 360 28.61 14.75 -19.76
N GLU A 361 29.63 13.96 -19.40
CA GLU A 361 30.04 12.76 -20.13
C GLU A 361 29.20 11.53 -19.78
N MET A 362 28.30 11.61 -18.79
CA MET A 362 27.46 10.50 -18.38
C MET A 362 26.03 10.94 -18.02
N MET A 363 25.62 10.86 -16.75
CA MET A 363 24.22 11.10 -16.35
C MET A 363 23.84 12.59 -16.41
N GLY A 364 24.83 13.49 -16.44
CA GLY A 364 24.62 14.93 -16.66
C GLY A 364 24.66 15.36 -18.14
N SER A 365 24.65 14.40 -19.08
CA SER A 365 24.65 14.69 -20.50
C SER A 365 23.39 15.46 -20.93
N LEU A 366 23.58 16.52 -21.73
CA LEU A 366 22.47 17.28 -22.33
C LEU A 366 21.71 16.51 -23.41
N GLU A 367 22.25 15.37 -23.85
CA GLU A 367 21.59 14.48 -24.82
C GLU A 367 20.53 13.59 -24.17
N LEU A 368 20.55 13.46 -22.84
CA LEU A 368 19.56 12.72 -22.08
C LEU A 368 18.37 13.62 -21.74
N GLY A 369 17.15 13.12 -21.98
CA GLY A 369 15.93 13.83 -21.60
C GLY A 369 15.76 13.99 -20.08
N PRO A 370 14.84 14.85 -19.62
CA PRO A 370 14.59 15.08 -18.19
C PRO A 370 14.06 13.84 -17.45
N GLU A 371 13.52 12.85 -18.16
CA GLU A 371 13.08 11.59 -17.57
C GLU A 371 14.24 10.67 -17.16
N ALA A 372 15.44 10.89 -17.71
CA ALA A 372 16.65 10.15 -17.36
C ALA A 372 17.41 10.77 -16.16
N ASP A 373 16.88 11.84 -15.57
CA ASP A 373 17.51 12.54 -14.45
C ASP A 373 17.59 11.65 -13.21
N VAL A 374 18.78 11.60 -12.62
CA VAL A 374 19.12 10.84 -11.40
C VAL A 374 19.44 11.75 -10.22
N SER A 375 19.31 13.07 -10.37
CA SER A 375 19.66 14.05 -9.33
C SER A 375 18.85 13.88 -8.04
N ASP A 376 17.61 13.39 -8.17
CA ASP A 376 16.70 13.13 -7.05
C ASP A 376 16.96 11.77 -6.34
N LEU A 377 17.84 10.93 -6.90
CA LEU A 377 18.17 9.63 -6.34
C LEU A 377 19.23 9.72 -5.23
N GLU A 378 19.29 8.68 -4.40
CA GLU A 378 20.35 8.55 -3.40
C GLU A 378 21.73 8.55 -4.07
N PRO A 379 22.78 9.08 -3.43
CA PRO A 379 24.11 9.07 -4.02
C PRO A 379 24.65 7.63 -4.15
N LEU A 380 25.47 7.40 -5.18
CA LEU A 380 26.12 6.09 -5.43
C LEU A 380 26.92 5.61 -4.22
N LEU A 381 27.64 6.53 -3.57
CA LEU A 381 28.37 6.29 -2.34
C LEU A 381 27.85 7.24 -1.26
N THR A 382 27.70 6.71 -0.04
CA THR A 382 27.38 7.54 1.13
C THR A 382 28.57 8.41 1.49
N LEU A 383 28.32 9.49 2.23
CA LEU A 383 29.40 10.35 2.75
C LEU A 383 30.41 9.53 3.57
N GLU A 384 29.94 8.58 4.37
CA GLU A 384 30.78 7.67 5.14
C GLU A 384 31.71 6.83 4.24
N ASN A 385 31.17 6.26 3.16
CA ASN A 385 31.98 5.49 2.20
C ASN A 385 33.07 6.37 1.56
N ILE A 386 32.74 7.62 1.23
CA ILE A 386 33.70 8.58 0.66
C ILE A 386 34.79 8.90 1.68
N GLU A 387 34.42 9.22 2.93
CA GLU A 387 35.38 9.53 3.99
C GLU A 387 36.32 8.36 4.30
N GLN A 388 35.81 7.13 4.25
CA GLN A 388 36.60 5.90 4.41
C GLN A 388 37.57 5.71 3.23
N LEU A 389 37.12 5.86 1.99
CA LEU A 389 37.98 5.79 0.80
C LEU A 389 39.08 6.86 0.82
N GLU A 390 38.74 8.10 1.19
CA GLU A 390 39.71 9.18 1.34
C GLU A 390 40.75 8.84 2.42
N ALA A 391 40.34 8.29 3.57
CA ALA A 391 41.25 7.89 4.64
C ALA A 391 42.19 6.75 4.20
N THR A 392 41.66 5.73 3.53
CA THR A 392 42.46 4.61 2.99
C THR A 392 43.46 5.09 1.95
N PHE A 393 43.05 5.99 1.06
CA PHE A 393 43.95 6.59 0.08
C PHE A 393 45.10 7.35 0.76
N VAL A 394 44.78 8.22 1.72
CA VAL A 394 45.77 9.03 2.45
C VAL A 394 46.76 8.13 3.18
N ALA A 395 46.31 7.05 3.83
CA ALA A 395 47.19 6.11 4.53
C ALA A 395 48.17 5.41 3.56
N LYS A 396 47.72 5.03 2.36
CA LYS A 396 48.56 4.40 1.33
C LYS A 396 49.59 5.37 0.76
N VAL A 397 49.16 6.60 0.45
CA VAL A 397 50.07 7.67 -0.01
C VAL A 397 51.08 8.02 1.07
N GLN A 398 50.65 8.11 2.34
CA GLN A 398 51.55 8.36 3.47
C GLN A 398 52.68 7.33 3.54
N ALA A 399 52.36 6.04 3.42
CA ALA A 399 53.37 4.99 3.43
C ALA A 399 54.38 5.12 2.28
N LYS A 400 53.91 5.45 1.06
CA LYS A 400 54.79 5.69 -0.09
C LYS A 400 55.66 6.93 0.07
N VAL A 401 55.06 8.05 0.50
CA VAL A 401 55.77 9.30 0.76
C VAL A 401 56.84 9.10 1.83
N ALA A 402 56.50 8.46 2.95
CA ALA A 402 57.47 8.14 3.99
C ALA A 402 58.64 7.29 3.46
N GLN A 403 58.37 6.32 2.59
CA GLN A 403 59.41 5.52 1.94
C GLN A 403 60.27 6.34 0.97
N TRP A 404 59.68 7.22 0.17
CA TRP A 404 60.41 8.08 -0.77
C TRP A 404 61.27 9.11 -0.04
N LEU A 405 60.74 9.73 1.02
CA LEU A 405 61.48 10.65 1.88
C LEU A 405 62.66 9.94 2.57
N GLN A 406 62.45 8.71 3.05
CA GLN A 406 63.55 7.92 3.63
C GLN A 406 64.62 7.61 2.59
N LYS A 407 64.25 7.19 1.37
CA LYS A 407 65.21 6.94 0.29
C LYS A 407 65.98 8.19 -0.12
N ALA A 408 65.32 9.36 -0.14
CA ALA A 408 65.98 10.64 -0.41
C ALA A 408 67.01 10.97 0.69
N LEU A 409 66.67 10.75 1.96
CA LEU A 409 67.58 10.93 3.08
C LEU A 409 68.77 9.97 3.02
N ASP A 410 68.52 8.68 2.77
CA ASP A 410 69.57 7.66 2.67
C ASP A 410 70.54 7.99 1.51
N GLY A 411 70.02 8.49 0.39
CA GLY A 411 70.81 8.97 -0.74
C GLY A 411 71.72 10.14 -0.35
N GLU A 412 71.18 11.12 0.38
CA GLU A 412 71.97 12.27 0.85
C GLU A 412 73.06 11.85 1.85
N VAL A 413 72.77 10.92 2.76
CA VAL A 413 73.76 10.37 3.70
C VAL A 413 74.91 9.68 2.97
N VAL A 414 74.61 8.95 1.89
CA VAL A 414 75.64 8.31 1.05
C VAL A 414 76.46 9.35 0.30
N GLU A 415 75.84 10.40 -0.25
CA GLU A 415 76.54 11.52 -0.89
C GLU A 415 77.50 12.22 0.08
N TRP A 416 77.05 12.53 1.31
CA TRP A 416 77.90 13.14 2.35
C TRP A 416 79.03 12.23 2.82
N GLY A 417 78.88 10.91 2.66
CA GLY A 417 79.92 9.93 2.97
C GLY A 417 81.02 9.81 1.91
N ARG A 418 80.89 10.49 0.76
CA ARG A 418 81.92 10.50 -0.29
C ARG A 418 83.03 11.48 0.08
N GLU A 419 84.28 11.13 -0.23
CA GLU A 419 85.44 12.02 -0.10
C GLU A 419 85.50 13.05 -1.27
N GLN A 420 84.38 13.72 -1.54
CA GLN A 420 84.24 14.71 -2.60
C GLN A 420 83.61 15.99 -2.04
N GLU A 421 84.06 17.16 -2.51
CA GLU A 421 83.49 18.44 -2.09
C GLU A 421 82.02 18.55 -2.57
N PRO A 422 81.09 19.07 -1.73
CA PRO A 422 79.69 19.23 -2.12
C PRO A 422 79.54 20.19 -3.30
N ASP A 423 78.49 19.97 -4.10
CA ASP A 423 78.19 20.83 -5.24
C ASP A 423 77.94 22.28 -4.80
N THR A 424 78.52 23.23 -5.55
CA THR A 424 78.32 24.67 -5.32
C THR A 424 77.34 25.26 -6.34
N ASP A 425 76.46 26.13 -5.87
CA ASP A 425 75.56 26.90 -6.73
C ASP A 425 76.32 27.99 -7.53
N LEU A 426 75.60 28.71 -8.41
CA LEU A 426 76.15 29.81 -9.22
C LEU A 426 76.73 30.96 -8.38
N SER A 427 76.44 30.99 -7.07
CA SER A 427 76.90 32.00 -6.11
C SER A 427 78.06 31.50 -5.24
N GLY A 428 78.51 30.26 -5.42
CA GLY A 428 79.61 29.65 -4.68
C GLY A 428 79.24 29.10 -3.30
N PHE A 429 77.94 28.95 -2.97
CA PHE A 429 77.48 28.29 -1.76
C PHE A 429 77.24 26.80 -1.99
N TYR A 430 77.55 25.98 -0.99
CA TYR A 430 77.20 24.56 -1.02
C TYR A 430 75.69 24.37 -1.08
N HIS A 431 75.23 23.55 -2.01
CA HIS A 431 73.82 23.30 -2.25
C HIS A 431 73.52 21.80 -2.15
N SER A 432 72.48 21.46 -1.38
CA SER A 432 71.92 20.12 -1.36
C SER A 432 70.63 20.08 -2.19
N PRO A 433 70.45 19.09 -3.09
CA PRO A 433 69.21 18.92 -3.82
C PRO A 433 68.06 18.39 -2.94
N LEU A 434 68.35 17.92 -1.73
CA LEU A 434 67.39 17.26 -0.84
C LEU A 434 66.14 18.11 -0.53
N PRO A 435 66.22 19.40 -0.15
CA PRO A 435 65.04 20.22 0.11
C PRO A 435 64.13 20.35 -1.12
N ALA A 436 64.71 20.47 -2.31
CA ALA A 436 63.96 20.56 -3.56
C ALA A 436 63.24 19.23 -3.87
N ILE A 437 63.93 18.10 -3.70
CA ILE A 437 63.36 16.75 -3.90
C ILE A 437 62.20 16.50 -2.93
N VAL A 438 62.38 16.83 -1.64
CA VAL A 438 61.35 16.65 -0.61
C VAL A 438 60.12 17.49 -0.91
N LEU A 439 60.28 18.78 -1.21
CA LEU A 439 59.17 19.67 -1.53
C LEU A 439 58.45 19.21 -2.80
N GLN A 440 59.18 18.77 -3.82
CA GLN A 440 58.60 18.26 -5.06
C GLN A 440 57.73 17.01 -4.83
N ILE A 441 58.22 16.04 -4.04
CA ILE A 441 57.44 14.84 -3.69
C ILE A 441 56.12 15.23 -3.01
N LEU A 442 56.17 16.14 -2.03
CA LEU A 442 54.97 16.54 -1.29
C LEU A 442 54.00 17.34 -2.17
N GLU A 443 54.51 18.28 -2.97
CA GLU A 443 53.70 19.12 -3.85
C GLU A 443 52.97 18.30 -4.92
N GLU A 444 53.64 17.32 -5.52
CA GLU A 444 53.03 16.48 -6.57
C GLU A 444 51.85 15.65 -6.02
N ASN A 445 52.01 15.06 -4.83
CA ASN A 445 50.94 14.29 -4.19
C ASN A 445 49.74 15.17 -3.80
N ILE A 446 49.97 16.38 -3.29
CA ILE A 446 48.90 17.34 -2.99
C ILE A 446 48.18 17.74 -4.28
N ARG A 447 48.93 18.09 -5.33
CA ARG A 447 48.37 18.57 -6.60
C ARG A 447 47.46 17.54 -7.28
N VAL A 448 47.83 16.26 -7.27
CA VAL A 448 47.02 15.19 -7.87
C VAL A 448 45.66 15.05 -7.18
N THR A 449 45.61 15.26 -5.86
CA THR A 449 44.37 15.06 -5.07
C THR A 449 43.35 16.18 -5.21
N ARG A 450 43.79 17.39 -5.58
CA ARG A 450 42.92 18.53 -5.91
C ARG A 450 41.95 18.24 -7.06
N ILE A 451 42.30 17.32 -7.95
CA ILE A 451 41.46 16.92 -9.08
C ILE A 451 40.21 16.14 -8.59
N VAL A 452 40.30 15.51 -7.41
CA VAL A 452 39.26 14.63 -6.87
C VAL A 452 38.34 15.34 -5.90
N SER A 453 38.86 16.00 -4.87
CA SER A 453 38.03 16.75 -3.93
C SER A 453 38.87 17.69 -3.09
N VAL A 454 38.25 18.78 -2.63
CA VAL A 454 38.88 19.71 -1.68
C VAL A 454 39.13 19.03 -0.32
N SER A 455 38.25 18.11 0.09
CA SER A 455 38.40 17.32 1.31
C SER A 455 39.64 16.41 1.26
N LEU A 456 39.84 15.70 0.14
CA LEU A 456 41.01 14.85 -0.06
C LEU A 456 42.30 15.68 -0.10
N GLU A 457 42.29 16.81 -0.81
CA GLU A 457 43.43 17.74 -0.84
C GLU A 457 43.83 18.20 0.57
N GLN A 458 42.87 18.60 1.40
CA GLN A 458 43.15 19.02 2.78
C GLN A 458 43.72 17.90 3.64
N ARG A 459 43.20 16.67 3.51
CA ARG A 459 43.71 15.50 4.24
C ARG A 459 45.14 15.15 3.83
N VAL A 460 45.43 15.17 2.54
CA VAL A 460 46.78 14.91 1.99
C VAL A 460 47.75 16.02 2.36
N HIS A 461 47.31 17.27 2.37
CA HIS A 461 48.11 18.39 2.86
C HIS A 461 48.46 18.24 4.34
N GLY A 462 47.50 17.87 5.19
CA GLY A 462 47.75 17.58 6.61
C GLY A 462 48.74 16.42 6.80
N MET A 463 48.59 15.35 6.02
CA MET A 463 49.52 14.22 5.99
C MET A 463 50.93 14.68 5.58
N ALA A 464 51.06 15.47 4.50
CA ALA A 464 52.33 15.97 4.00
C ALA A 464 53.09 16.81 5.05
N LEU A 465 52.39 17.68 5.79
CA LEU A 465 52.98 18.44 6.89
C LEU A 465 53.46 17.53 8.03
N SER A 466 52.68 16.48 8.34
CA SER A 466 53.06 15.51 9.38
C SER A 466 54.31 14.72 8.98
N GLU A 467 54.41 14.27 7.72
CA GLU A 467 55.59 13.57 7.20
C GLU A 467 56.80 14.47 7.09
N LEU A 468 56.64 15.73 6.67
CA LEU A 468 57.73 16.72 6.69
C LEU A 468 58.27 16.93 8.11
N SER A 469 57.38 17.04 9.11
CA SER A 469 57.79 17.17 10.51
C SER A 469 58.51 15.91 11.03
N ALA A 470 58.13 14.72 10.56
CA ALA A 470 58.77 13.47 10.92
C ALA A 470 60.14 13.34 10.25
N PHE A 471 60.24 13.74 8.98
CA PHE A 471 61.48 13.80 8.21
C PHE A 471 62.50 14.74 8.86
N LEU A 472 62.10 15.98 9.20
CA LEU A 472 62.99 16.95 9.86
C LEU A 472 63.54 16.43 11.19
N ARG A 473 62.70 15.71 11.96
CA ARG A 473 63.13 15.06 13.21
C ARG A 473 64.12 13.91 13.01
N ARG A 474 64.09 13.25 11.84
CA ARG A 474 65.05 12.19 11.48
C ARG A 474 66.36 12.75 10.93
N SER A 475 66.32 13.91 10.28
CA SER A 475 67.49 14.60 9.75
C SER A 475 68.28 15.36 10.82
N ASP A 476 67.69 15.65 11.98
CA ASP A 476 68.41 16.21 13.13
C ASP A 476 69.20 15.10 13.84
N PRO A 477 70.56 15.13 13.81
CA PRO A 477 71.33 14.25 14.66
C PRO A 477 71.13 14.67 16.12
N LEU A 478 70.73 13.74 16.99
CA LEU A 478 70.87 13.89 18.44
C LEU A 478 72.29 14.41 18.73
N PRO A 479 72.46 15.46 19.55
CA PRO A 479 73.78 15.99 19.85
C PRO A 479 74.60 14.89 20.53
N THR A 480 75.60 14.36 19.81
CA THR A 480 76.64 13.55 20.42
C THR A 480 77.35 14.44 21.45
N PRO A 481 77.45 14.04 22.74
CA PRO A 481 78.18 14.82 23.71
C PRO A 481 79.64 14.90 23.24
N GLY A 482 80.10 16.11 22.92
CA GLY A 482 81.48 16.36 22.53
C GLY A 482 82.46 15.87 23.60
N PRO A 483 83.70 15.53 23.22
CA PRO A 483 84.68 14.99 24.16
C PRO A 483 84.95 16.02 25.26
N ALA A 484 84.94 15.57 26.51
CA ALA A 484 85.25 16.40 27.66
C ALA A 484 86.64 17.05 27.48
N PRO A 485 86.79 18.36 27.75
CA PRO A 485 88.08 19.03 27.66
C PRO A 485 89.02 18.40 28.69
N GLY A 486 90.24 18.11 28.23
CA GLY A 486 91.24 17.37 28.97
C GLY A 486 91.51 17.89 30.37
N GLN A 487 91.89 16.97 31.25
CA GLN A 487 92.70 17.26 32.43
C GLN A 487 94.06 16.58 32.26
N PRO A 488 95.15 17.25 32.69
CA PRO A 488 96.54 16.86 32.40
C PRO A 488 96.98 15.56 33.05
#